data_AF-A0A7Y2XFE0-F1
#
_entry.id   AF-A0A7Y2XFE0-F1
#
_cell.length_a   1.000
_cell.length_b   1.000
_cell.length_c   1.000
_cell.angle_alpha   90.00
_cell.angle_beta   90.00
_cell.angle_gamma   90.00
#
_symmetry.space_group_name_H-M   'P 1'
#
loop_
_entity.id
_entity.type
_entity.pdbx_description
1 polymer ?
#
loop_
_entity_poly.entity_id
_entity_poly.type
_entity_poly.pdbx_seq_one_letter_code
_entity_poly.pdbx_strand_id
1 'polypeptide(L)' 'MRVVCPNCHTTNQVPEERLQDGPRCGKCREALFGGSVLELSAATFQR' A
#
# COMPACT_ATOMS: atom_id res chain seq x y z
N MET A 1 -6.54 -9.03 -3.89
CA MET A 1 -6.52 -8.11 -2.73
C MET A 1 -6.43 -6.66 -3.18
N ARG A 2 -7.03 -5.71 -2.45
CA ARG A 2 -6.83 -4.27 -2.66
C ARG A 2 -5.98 -3.71 -1.52
N VAL A 3 -4.93 -2.96 -1.84
CA VAL A 3 -3.96 -2.44 -0.88
C VAL A 3 -3.76 -0.96 -1.13
N VAL A 4 -3.97 -0.13 -0.11
CA VAL A 4 -3.71 1.31 -0.18
C VAL A 4 -2.21 1.55 0.01
N CYS A 5 -1.59 2.28 -0.92
CA CYS A 5 -0.18 2.65 -0.79
C CYS A 5 0.01 3.63 0.38
N PRO A 6 0.92 3.37 1.33
CA PRO A 6 1.14 4.27 2.47
C PRO A 6 1.73 5.63 2.08
N ASN A 7 2.46 5.71 0.95
CA ASN A 7 3.16 6.94 0.53
C ASN A 7 2.29 7.90 -0.30
N CYS A 8 1.48 7.37 -1.21
CA CYS A 8 0.68 8.18 -2.13
C CYS A 8 -0.83 7.93 -2.05
N HIS A 9 -1.25 7.03 -1.16
CA HIS A 9 -2.64 6.66 -0.89
C HIS A 9 -3.45 6.19 -2.10
N THR A 10 -2.77 5.74 -3.14
CA THR A 10 -3.42 5.11 -4.30
C THR A 10 -3.76 3.66 -3.95
N THR A 11 -4.96 3.22 -4.30
CA THR A 11 -5.37 1.82 -4.18
C THR A 11 -4.72 1.00 -5.28
N ASN A 12 -3.98 -0.03 -4.90
CA ASN A 12 -3.33 -0.97 -5.81
C ASN A 12 -4.08 -2.30 -5.75
N GLN A 13 -4.20 -2.95 -6.90
CA GLN A 13 -4.72 -4.31 -6.99
C GLN A 13 -3.53 -5.27 -6.96
N VAL A 14 -3.48 -6.11 -5.94
CA VAL A 14 -2.40 -7.09 -5.75
C VAL A 14 -3.02 -8.48 -5.76
N PRO A 15 -2.62 -9.38 -6.67
CA PRO A 15 -2.96 -10.78 -6.60
C PRO A 15 -2.48 -11.37 -5.28
N GLU A 16 -3.30 -12.21 -4.65
CA GLU A 16 -3.05 -12.69 -3.28
C GLU A 16 -1.76 -13.50 -3.18
N GLU A 17 -1.56 -14.36 -4.17
CA GLU A 17 -0.33 -15.13 -4.43
C GLU A 17 0.94 -14.27 -4.56
N ARG A 18 0.80 -12.97 -4.88
CA ARG A 18 1.92 -12.03 -5.07
C ARG A 18 2.12 -11.06 -3.91
N LEU A 19 1.41 -11.24 -2.79
CA LEU A 19 1.56 -10.37 -1.62
C LEU A 19 2.96 -10.46 -1.00
N GLN A 20 3.62 -11.61 -1.09
CA GLN A 20 4.96 -11.83 -0.54
C GLN A 20 6.10 -11.48 -1.51
N ASP A 21 5.79 -11.18 -2.78
CA ASP A 21 6.78 -10.88 -3.84
C ASP A 21 7.35 -9.45 -3.77
N GLY A 22 7.16 -8.74 -2.65
CA GLY A 22 7.55 -7.33 -2.52
C GLY A 22 6.85 -6.39 -3.52
N PRO A 23 5.50 -6.38 -3.57
CA PRO A 23 4.76 -5.57 -4.53
C PRO A 23 5.03 -4.07 -4.32
N ARG A 24 5.10 -3.35 -5.44
CA ARG A 24 5.33 -1.90 -5.49
C ARG A 24 4.09 -1.17 -5.97
N CYS A 25 3.94 0.08 -5.56
CA CYS A 25 2.82 0.91 -6.02
C CYS A 25 2.95 1.22 -7.51
N GLY A 26 1.86 1.04 -8.26
CA GLY A 26 1.81 1.39 -9.69
C GLY A 26 1.93 2.89 -9.99
N LYS A 27 1.74 3.75 -9.00
CA LYS A 27 1.82 5.22 -9.15
C LYS A 27 3.18 5.80 -8.73
N CYS A 28 3.59 5.60 -7.47
CA CYS A 28 4.83 6.16 -6.95
C CYS A 28 6.03 5.20 -6.98
N ARG A 29 5.83 3.92 -7.30
CA ARG A 29 6.86 2.85 -7.35
C ARG A 29 7.50 2.48 -6.00
N GLU A 30 7.03 3.07 -4.92
CA GLU A 30 7.42 2.69 -3.56
C GLU A 30 6.90 1.31 -3.16
N ALA A 31 7.58 0.65 -2.23
CA ALA A 31 7.14 -0.63 -1.68
C ALA A 31 5.77 -0.49 -0.98
N LEU A 32 4.86 -1.41 -1.24
CA LEU A 32 3.57 -1.46 -0.53
C LEU A 32 3.72 -2.04 0.88
N PHE A 33 4.69 -2.93 1.06
CA PHE A 33 5.00 -3.56 2.35
C PHE A 33 6.48 -3.34 2.65
N GLY A 34 6.79 -2.23 3.33
CA GLY A 34 8.16 -1.84 3.70
C GLY A 34 8.49 -2.04 5.18
N GLY A 35 7.55 -2.55 5.98
CA GLY A 35 7.72 -2.66 7.44
C GLY A 35 7.74 -1.32 8.18
N SER A 36 7.39 -0.23 7.50
CA SER A 36 7.25 1.09 8.12
C SER A 36 5.94 1.19 8.90
N VAL A 37 6.02 1.81 10.08
CA VAL A 37 4.83 2.20 10.86
C VAL A 37 4.12 3.32 10.09
N LEU A 38 2.83 3.15 9.85
CA LEU A 38 1.99 4.18 9.26
C LEU A 38 1.28 4.94 10.38
N GLU A 39 1.53 6.24 10.47
CA GLU A 39 0.77 7.12 11.35
C GLU A 39 -0.69 7.19 10.89
N LEU A 40 -1.59 6.81 11.78
CA LEU A 40 -3.03 6.85 11.54
C LEU A 40 -3.59 8.20 11.95
N SER A 41 -4.36 8.80 11.06
CA SER A 41 -5.15 10.00 11.29
C SER A 41 -6.57 9.75 10.81
N ALA A 42 -7.52 10.59 11.23
CA ALA A 42 -8.90 10.49 10.72
C ALA A 42 -8.95 10.53 9.18
N ALA A 43 -8.07 11.30 8.55
CA ALA A 43 -7.99 11.42 7.10
C ALA A 43 -7.40 10.18 6.40
N THR A 44 -6.49 9.45 7.05
CA THR A 44 -5.89 8.22 6.51
C THR A 44 -6.70 6.97 6.81
N PHE A 45 -7.54 6.99 7.85
CA PHE A 45 -8.42 5.87 8.22
C PHE A 45 -9.67 5.75 7.34
N GLN A 46 -10.15 6.85 6.74
CA GLN A 46 -11.37 6.86 5.93
C GLN A 46 -11.19 6.37 4.47
N ARG A 47 -10.03 5.81 4.12
CA ARG A 47 -9.68 5.37 2.75
C ARG A 47 -9.62 3.85 2.67
#